data_AF-A0A7K6RVS7-F1
#
_entry.id   AF-A0A7K6RVS7-F1
#
_cell.length_a   1.000
_cell.length_b   1.000
_cell.length_c   1.000
_cell.angle_alpha   90.00
_cell.angle_beta   90.00
_cell.angle_gamma   90.00
#
_symmetry.space_group_name_H-M   'P 1'
#
loop_
_entity.id
_entity.type
_entity.pdbx_description
1 polymer ?
#
loop_
_entity_poly.entity_id
_entity_poly.type
_entity_poly.pdbx_seq_one_letter_code
_entity_poly.pdbx_strand_id
1 'polypeptide(L)'
;FIPWKKLYHRYLMKEYTALRRVEQLLRDFAITKEQQECVLGLIRCVSAIPTGRKVDPSAVLRCLKSHHLFSKAELCVANKLPHLQSRMEAENMWAIITVMVLFSDGVSDIQNLMVCLQRPCSTLSVVDVTETLYCIATLLYAMRDQDIVITNRIHYSIFYCLYLMENSSVTMQTVGEETLANCPEVKLTSEQQRILNHKIERGQLVKIMALAGTGKTSTLVRYAEKFADLKFLYVTFNKAVAERGKSVFPGNVTCKTFHSLAFGSVGRRYKEKGKLNFFKMSVYSVSSLLQNRKGQSLFVRAKTVSQTLENFFASSDREISEEHTPIWFKNTHGERKLVSPMEKKLNVEEAKEIWYNMKKLDGDAEKKYKITCDGYLKLWQLSKPQLSGYDAIFVDEAQDCTPAIMDIVLSQTCGIILVGDPHQQIYTFRGAVNTLSLVRHTHVYYLTQSFRFGPEIAYVGATILDVCKRIRNKTLVGG
;
A
#
# COMPACT_ATOMS: atom_id res chain seq x y z
N PHE A 1 10.19 8.67 28.04
CA PHE A 1 9.23 9.50 27.28
C PHE A 1 10.03 10.26 26.22
N ILE A 2 9.62 10.27 24.95
CA ILE A 2 10.39 10.81 23.80
C ILE A 2 9.56 11.94 23.16
N PRO A 3 9.68 13.20 23.65
CA PRO A 3 8.84 14.33 23.23
C PRO A 3 8.82 14.60 21.73
N TRP A 4 9.96 14.62 21.05
CA TRP A 4 10.07 14.89 19.62
C TRP A 4 9.47 13.77 18.79
N LYS A 5 9.62 12.50 19.19
CA LYS A 5 8.88 11.38 18.57
C LYS A 5 7.37 11.61 18.62
N LYS A 6 6.86 12.01 19.79
CA LYS A 6 5.44 12.31 19.97
C LYS A 6 5.00 13.48 19.09
N LEU A 7 5.79 14.55 19.04
CA LEU A 7 5.51 15.71 18.20
C LEU A 7 5.50 15.36 16.71
N TYR A 8 6.50 14.60 16.25
CA TYR A 8 6.61 14.12 14.87
C TYR A 8 5.36 13.36 14.42
N HIS A 9 4.93 12.35 15.18
CA HIS A 9 3.74 11.58 14.82
C HIS A 9 2.46 12.40 14.85
N ARG A 10 2.29 13.31 15.82
CA ARG A 10 1.14 14.22 15.87
C ARG A 10 1.12 15.21 14.71
N TYR A 11 2.30 15.69 14.30
CA TYR A 11 2.46 16.55 13.13
C TYR A 11 2.08 15.81 11.84
N LEU A 12 2.53 14.56 11.66
CA LEU A 12 2.14 13.71 10.53
C LEU A 12 0.63 13.43 10.48
N MET A 13 -0.01 13.33 11.65
CA MET A 13 -1.48 13.20 11.77
C MET A 13 -2.22 14.53 11.60
N LYS A 14 -1.51 15.63 11.30
CA LYS A 14 -2.06 16.98 11.15
C LYS A 14 -2.86 17.44 12.38
N GLU A 15 -2.43 17.03 13.59
CA GLU A 15 -3.03 17.50 14.84
C GLU A 15 -2.76 19.00 15.01
N TYR A 16 -3.82 19.77 15.22
CA TYR A 16 -3.77 21.25 15.27
C TYR A 16 -2.73 21.80 16.26
N THR A 17 -2.63 21.20 17.45
CA THR A 17 -1.67 21.64 18.49
C THR A 17 -0.22 21.42 18.06
N ALA A 18 0.05 20.30 17.37
CA ALA A 18 1.37 19.98 16.84
C ALA A 18 1.74 20.88 15.66
N LEU A 19 0.79 21.15 14.76
CA LEU A 19 0.99 22.07 13.64
C LEU A 19 1.37 23.47 14.14
N ARG A 20 0.59 24.04 15.07
CA ARG A 20 0.89 25.35 15.66
C ARG A 20 2.24 25.39 16.37
N ARG A 21 2.56 24.35 17.15
CA ARG A 21 3.84 24.27 17.87
C ARG A 21 5.02 24.24 16.91
N VAL A 22 4.96 23.43 15.86
CA VAL A 22 6.02 23.35 14.86
C VAL A 22 6.11 24.66 14.07
N GLU A 23 4.99 25.27 13.70
CA GLU A 23 4.98 26.58 13.04
C GLU A 23 5.65 27.67 13.89
N GLN A 24 5.36 27.71 15.19
CA GLN A 24 6.02 28.63 16.12
C GLN A 24 7.54 28.40 16.16
N LEU A 25 7.97 27.13 16.26
CA LEU A 25 9.40 26.78 16.23
C LEU A 25 10.07 27.21 14.92
N LEU A 26 9.41 27.03 13.78
CA LEU A 26 9.96 27.49 12.50
C LEU A 26 10.16 29.02 12.50
N ARG A 27 9.22 29.78 13.06
CA ARG A 27 9.34 31.25 13.17
C ARG A 27 10.43 31.67 14.15
N ASP A 28 10.46 31.08 15.34
CA ASP A 28 11.42 31.43 16.41
C ASP A 28 12.87 31.25 15.95
N PHE A 29 13.13 30.27 15.07
CA PHE A 29 14.46 29.99 14.54
C PHE A 29 14.70 30.52 13.11
N ALA A 30 13.79 31.35 12.58
CA ALA A 30 13.85 31.93 11.24
C ALA A 30 13.98 30.88 10.10
N ILE A 31 13.30 29.74 10.26
CA ILE A 31 13.19 28.67 9.26
C ILE A 31 11.98 28.97 8.37
N THR A 32 12.09 29.98 7.52
CA THR A 32 11.05 30.37 6.56
C THR A 32 11.60 30.42 5.14
N LYS A 33 10.70 30.42 4.15
CA LYS A 33 11.07 30.40 2.72
C LYS A 33 11.78 31.67 2.28
N GLU A 34 11.49 32.79 2.93
CA GLU A 34 12.04 34.12 2.61
C GLU A 34 13.48 34.27 3.10
N GLN A 35 13.90 33.45 4.08
CA GLN A 35 15.22 33.51 4.68
C GLN A 35 16.22 32.66 3.89
N GLN A 36 17.27 33.29 3.36
CA GLN A 36 18.34 32.58 2.62
C GLN A 36 19.08 31.55 3.48
N GLU A 37 19.09 31.73 4.80
CA GLU A 37 19.81 30.87 5.76
C GLU A 37 18.89 29.98 6.60
N CYS A 38 17.71 29.61 6.08
CA CYS A 38 16.74 28.77 6.80
C CYS A 38 17.32 27.44 7.34
N VAL A 39 18.28 26.84 6.63
CA VAL A 39 18.99 25.62 7.09
C VAL A 39 19.85 25.89 8.34
N LEU A 40 20.45 27.08 8.47
CA LEU A 40 21.15 27.46 9.71
C LEU A 40 20.17 27.62 10.87
N GLY A 41 18.94 28.07 10.60
CA GLY A 41 17.85 28.08 11.57
C GLY A 41 17.54 26.69 12.12
N LEU A 42 17.48 25.67 11.25
CA LEU A 42 17.32 24.27 11.65
C LEU A 42 18.47 23.82 12.56
N ILE A 43 19.72 24.12 12.20
CA ILE A 43 20.89 23.75 13.01
C ILE A 43 20.82 24.41 14.40
N ARG A 44 20.48 25.70 14.47
CA ARG A 44 20.28 26.41 15.75
C ARG A 44 19.16 25.78 16.59
N CYS A 45 18.05 25.40 15.96
CA CYS A 45 16.92 24.76 16.63
C CYS A 45 17.30 23.42 17.27
N VAL A 46 18.02 22.57 16.54
CA VAL A 46 18.48 21.27 17.04
C VAL A 46 19.57 21.44 18.10
N SER A 47 20.44 22.45 17.96
CA SER A 47 21.52 22.73 18.92
C SER A 47 20.97 23.17 20.29
N ALA A 48 19.79 23.80 20.31
CA ALA A 48 19.10 24.21 21.54
C ALA A 48 18.39 23.06 22.29
N ILE A 49 18.50 21.80 21.83
CA ILE A 49 17.90 20.65 22.53
C ILE A 49 18.56 20.47 23.91
N PRO A 50 17.76 20.34 24.99
CA PRO A 50 18.29 20.09 26.32
C PRO A 50 19.16 18.82 26.36
N THR A 51 20.41 18.97 26.79
CA THR A 51 21.34 17.85 26.90
C THR A 51 21.37 17.32 28.33
N GLY A 52 21.31 16.00 28.49
CA GLY A 52 21.36 15.36 29.81
C GLY A 52 22.67 15.65 30.54
N ARG A 53 22.61 15.88 31.87
CA ARG A 53 23.78 16.21 32.71
C ARG A 53 24.91 15.16 32.69
N LYS A 54 24.65 13.96 32.20
CA LYS A 54 25.61 12.84 32.13
C LYS A 54 26.33 12.75 30.79
N VAL A 55 25.95 13.54 29.81
CA VAL A 55 26.56 13.55 28.48
C VAL A 55 27.84 14.38 28.55
N ASP A 56 28.95 13.80 28.10
CA ASP A 56 30.23 14.48 27.87
C ASP A 56 30.35 14.80 26.38
N PRO A 57 30.15 16.07 25.96
CA PRO A 57 30.21 16.46 24.56
C PRO A 57 31.58 16.20 23.92
N SER A 58 32.67 16.34 24.68
CA SER A 58 34.03 16.11 24.21
C SER A 58 34.27 14.62 23.91
N ALA A 59 33.71 13.73 24.73
CA ALA A 59 33.77 12.29 24.47
C ALA A 59 32.96 11.91 23.22
N VAL A 60 31.75 12.45 23.05
CA VAL A 60 30.92 12.25 21.84
C VAL A 60 31.68 12.66 20.59
N LEU A 61 32.22 13.89 20.56
CA LEU A 61 32.95 14.42 19.42
C LEU A 61 34.17 13.55 19.08
N ARG A 62 34.86 12.99 20.08
CA ARG A 62 35.95 12.04 19.86
C ARG A 62 35.48 10.76 19.17
N CYS A 63 34.33 10.22 19.57
CA CYS A 63 33.76 9.02 18.93
C CYS A 63 33.34 9.32 17.46
N LEU A 64 32.94 10.57 17.15
CA LEU A 64 32.57 11.00 15.80
C LEU A 64 33.75 11.21 14.85
N LYS A 65 34.98 11.44 15.34
CA LYS A 65 36.17 11.68 14.50
C LYS A 65 36.46 10.57 13.48
N SER A 66 36.02 9.34 13.73
CA SER A 66 36.16 8.23 12.78
C SER A 66 35.17 8.27 11.62
N HIS A 67 34.16 9.13 11.67
CA HIS A 67 33.17 9.26 10.61
C HIS A 67 33.67 10.19 9.50
N HIS A 68 33.53 9.80 8.23
CA HIS A 68 34.10 10.54 7.09
C HIS A 68 33.54 11.97 6.93
N LEU A 69 32.30 12.22 7.35
CA LEU A 69 31.68 13.56 7.34
C LEU A 69 32.09 14.48 8.48
N PHE A 70 32.80 13.98 9.51
CA PHE A 70 33.06 14.76 10.74
C PHE A 70 33.86 16.03 10.46
N SER A 71 35.00 15.92 9.74
CA SER A 71 35.88 17.06 9.47
C SER A 71 35.19 18.16 8.66
N LYS A 72 34.36 17.77 7.67
CA LYS A 72 33.57 18.71 6.86
C LYS A 72 32.51 19.41 7.70
N ALA A 73 31.83 18.67 8.59
CA ALA A 73 30.81 19.23 9.46
C ALA A 73 31.41 20.20 10.49
N GLU A 74 32.53 19.83 11.11
CA GLU A 74 33.24 20.68 12.08
C GLU A 74 33.67 22.01 11.45
N LEU A 75 34.29 21.98 10.26
CA LEU A 75 34.67 23.19 9.53
C LEU A 75 33.45 24.04 9.13
N CYS A 76 32.33 23.41 8.77
CA CYS A 76 31.11 24.13 8.42
C CYS A 76 30.54 24.89 9.63
N VAL A 77 30.44 24.22 10.79
CA VAL A 77 29.96 24.83 12.03
C VAL A 77 30.91 25.95 12.48
N ALA A 78 32.22 25.73 12.40
CA ALA A 78 33.23 26.75 12.72
C ALA A 78 33.03 28.05 11.92
N ASN A 79 32.79 27.91 10.61
CA ASN A 79 32.70 29.05 9.70
C ASN A 79 31.34 29.74 9.73
N LYS A 80 30.25 28.98 9.95
CA LYS A 80 28.86 29.50 9.85
C LYS A 80 28.22 29.83 11.20
N LEU A 81 28.70 29.21 12.29
CA LEU A 81 28.18 29.37 13.64
C LEU A 81 29.32 29.50 14.67
N PRO A 82 30.24 30.48 14.51
CA PRO A 82 31.45 30.58 15.34
C PRO A 82 31.17 30.80 16.84
N HIS A 83 30.00 31.33 17.19
CA HIS A 83 29.58 31.53 18.58
C HIS A 83 29.43 30.21 19.36
N LEU A 84 29.18 29.09 18.69
CA LEU A 84 29.01 27.79 19.33
C LEU A 84 30.34 27.17 19.82
N GLN A 85 31.47 27.49 19.17
CA GLN A 85 32.75 26.87 19.48
C GLN A 85 33.37 27.30 20.82
N SER A 86 33.08 28.52 21.28
CA SER A 86 33.84 29.13 22.39
C SER A 86 33.15 29.06 23.76
N ARG A 87 31.85 28.76 23.81
CA ARG A 87 31.05 28.87 25.06
C ARG A 87 30.09 27.72 25.32
N MET A 88 29.78 26.89 24.32
CA MET A 88 28.63 25.98 24.38
C MET A 88 28.96 24.60 23.79
N GLU A 89 29.77 23.81 24.52
CA GLU A 89 30.27 22.52 24.04
C GLU A 89 29.16 21.54 23.60
N ALA A 90 28.04 21.50 24.34
CA ALA A 90 26.90 20.65 24.01
C ALA A 90 26.15 21.13 22.75
N GLU A 91 25.97 22.44 22.59
CA GLU A 91 25.31 23.00 21.40
C GLU A 91 26.18 22.80 20.15
N ASN A 92 27.48 22.99 20.27
CA ASN A 92 28.44 22.73 19.20
C ASN A 92 28.40 21.25 18.77
N MET A 93 28.33 20.31 19.73
CA MET A 93 28.19 18.89 19.45
C MET A 93 26.93 18.59 18.63
N TRP A 94 25.76 19.10 19.05
CA TRP A 94 24.51 18.90 18.31
C TRP A 94 24.51 19.59 16.95
N ALA A 95 25.14 20.76 16.83
CA ALA A 95 25.33 21.43 15.55
C ALA A 95 26.13 20.55 14.57
N ILE A 96 27.26 19.99 15.03
CA ILE A 96 28.11 19.09 14.23
C ILE A 96 27.32 17.83 13.82
N ILE A 97 26.64 17.17 14.75
CA ILE A 97 25.79 16.00 14.45
C ILE A 97 24.72 16.35 13.41
N THR A 98 24.07 17.50 13.56
CA THR A 98 23.03 17.97 12.62
C THR A 98 23.61 18.22 11.23
N VAL A 99 24.78 18.87 11.13
CA VAL A 99 25.45 19.10 9.85
C VAL A 99 25.90 17.79 9.21
N MET A 100 26.40 16.82 9.99
CA MET A 100 26.72 15.48 9.47
C MET A 100 25.49 14.79 8.88
N VAL A 101 24.32 14.92 9.52
CA VAL A 101 23.05 14.41 8.99
C VAL A 101 22.63 15.17 7.72
N LEU A 102 22.79 16.49 7.67
CA LEU A 102 22.48 17.29 6.48
C LEU A 102 23.41 17.00 5.30
N PHE A 103 24.66 16.60 5.57
CA PHE A 103 25.65 16.21 4.56
C PHE A 103 25.58 14.74 4.16
N SER A 104 24.68 13.94 4.75
CA SER A 104 24.56 12.52 4.40
C SER A 104 24.09 12.34 2.95
N ASP A 105 24.76 11.49 2.19
CA ASP A 105 24.38 11.15 0.81
C ASP A 105 23.31 10.05 0.77
N GLY A 106 23.18 9.27 1.83
CA GLY A 106 22.22 8.17 1.92
C GLY A 106 22.08 7.60 3.32
N VAL A 107 21.39 6.47 3.40
CA VAL A 107 21.11 5.78 4.67
C VAL A 107 22.39 5.33 5.37
N SER A 108 23.38 4.84 4.62
CA SER A 108 24.62 4.29 5.17
C SER A 108 25.40 5.30 6.02
N ASP A 109 25.40 6.58 5.65
CA ASP A 109 26.09 7.63 6.41
C ASP A 109 25.43 7.86 7.78
N ILE A 110 24.09 7.89 7.82
CA ILE A 110 23.36 8.04 9.08
C ILE A 110 23.53 6.79 9.95
N GLN A 111 23.56 5.59 9.37
CA GLN A 111 23.85 4.36 10.10
C GLN A 111 25.27 4.37 10.69
N ASN A 112 26.28 4.78 9.92
CA ASN A 112 27.66 4.89 10.40
C ASN A 112 27.79 5.94 11.51
N LEU A 113 27.08 7.06 11.38
CA LEU A 113 26.97 8.08 12.43
C LEU A 113 26.40 7.46 13.71
N MET A 114 25.31 6.70 13.61
CA MET A 114 24.72 6.00 14.76
C MET A 114 25.68 4.98 15.39
N VAL A 115 26.42 4.22 14.59
CA VAL A 115 27.44 3.30 15.11
C VAL A 115 28.49 4.05 15.92
N CYS A 116 28.90 5.25 15.49
CA CYS A 116 29.82 6.09 16.25
C CYS A 116 29.21 6.58 17.57
N LEU A 117 27.95 7.03 17.54
CA LEU A 117 27.21 7.53 18.71
C LEU A 117 26.83 6.44 19.72
N GLN A 118 26.73 5.18 19.28
CA GLN A 118 26.42 4.03 20.12
C GLN A 118 27.66 3.38 20.74
N ARG A 119 28.87 3.88 20.44
CA ARG A 119 30.08 3.39 21.10
C ARG A 119 30.00 3.62 22.60
N PRO A 120 30.55 2.71 23.44
CA PRO A 120 30.57 2.90 24.90
C PRO A 120 31.18 4.23 25.35
N CYS A 121 32.09 4.81 24.54
CA CYS A 121 32.72 6.10 24.79
C CYS A 121 31.80 7.32 24.66
N SER A 122 30.67 7.22 23.94
CA SER A 122 29.90 8.40 23.51
C SER A 122 29.08 9.03 24.63
N THR A 123 28.87 8.39 25.79
CA THR A 123 28.01 8.88 26.91
C THR A 123 26.54 9.23 26.56
N LEU A 124 26.18 9.30 25.28
CA LEU A 124 24.82 9.51 24.77
C LEU A 124 24.01 8.23 24.87
N SER A 125 22.76 8.36 25.33
CA SER A 125 21.83 7.24 25.29
C SER A 125 21.20 7.09 23.92
N VAL A 126 20.69 5.89 23.62
CA VAL A 126 19.88 5.63 22.42
C VAL A 126 18.68 6.58 22.36
N VAL A 127 18.12 6.93 23.53
CA VAL A 127 16.99 7.85 23.64
C VAL A 127 17.36 9.26 23.19
N ASP A 128 18.54 9.77 23.55
CA ASP A 128 19.02 11.09 23.14
C ASP A 128 19.19 11.16 21.62
N VAL A 129 19.81 10.13 21.03
CA VAL A 129 20.00 10.02 19.57
C VAL A 129 18.64 9.94 18.85
N THR A 130 17.73 9.09 19.32
CA THR A 130 16.39 8.96 18.75
C THR A 130 15.61 10.28 18.82
N GLU A 131 15.64 10.96 19.96
CA GLU A 131 14.96 12.25 20.17
C GLU A 131 15.49 13.33 19.20
N THR A 132 16.82 13.44 19.05
CA THR A 132 17.44 14.39 18.10
C THR A 132 17.09 14.06 16.65
N LEU A 133 17.15 12.79 16.25
CA LEU A 133 16.77 12.38 14.90
C LEU A 133 15.29 12.68 14.61
N TYR A 134 14.39 12.50 15.58
CA TYR A 134 12.99 12.91 15.43
C TYR A 134 12.83 14.43 15.35
N CYS A 135 13.65 15.21 16.06
CA CYS A 135 13.66 16.66 15.92
C CYS A 135 14.03 17.07 14.48
N ILE A 136 15.15 16.58 13.97
CA ILE A 136 15.60 16.86 12.60
C ILE A 136 14.55 16.42 11.59
N ALA A 137 13.99 15.20 11.73
CA ALA A 137 12.94 14.70 10.85
C ALA A 137 11.68 15.59 10.86
N THR A 138 11.26 16.06 12.05
CA THR A 138 10.11 16.97 12.17
C THR A 138 10.35 18.29 11.43
N LEU A 139 11.53 18.88 11.63
CA LEU A 139 11.89 20.16 10.99
C LEU A 139 12.01 20.00 9.48
N LEU A 140 12.73 18.99 8.98
CA LEU A 140 12.85 18.71 7.54
C LEU A 140 11.49 18.47 6.88
N TYR A 141 10.61 17.71 7.54
CA TYR A 141 9.27 17.47 7.02
C TYR A 141 8.45 18.77 6.99
N ALA A 142 8.52 19.58 8.04
CA ALA A 142 7.78 20.83 8.12
C ALA A 142 8.29 21.89 7.12
N MET A 143 9.60 21.95 6.90
CA MET A 143 10.20 22.77 5.84
C MET A 143 9.61 22.42 4.46
N ARG A 144 9.46 21.13 4.16
CA ARG A 144 8.81 20.67 2.91
C ARG A 144 7.32 20.99 2.85
N ASP A 145 6.63 21.00 4.00
CA ASP A 145 5.20 21.40 4.09
C ASP A 145 5.03 22.91 3.84
N GLN A 146 6.05 23.72 4.13
CA GLN A 146 6.13 25.16 3.87
C GLN A 146 6.79 25.52 2.52
N ASP A 147 6.87 24.57 1.59
CA ASP A 147 7.48 24.74 0.26
C ASP A 147 8.91 25.29 0.26
N ILE A 148 9.68 25.02 1.33
CA ILE A 148 11.13 25.27 1.37
C ILE A 148 11.82 24.18 0.55
N VAL A 149 12.70 24.58 -0.36
CA VAL A 149 13.40 23.67 -1.27
C VAL A 149 14.46 22.89 -0.50
N ILE A 150 14.11 21.69 -0.06
CA ILE A 150 15.00 20.74 0.59
C ILE A 150 14.75 19.33 0.10
N THR A 151 15.83 18.56 -0.09
CA THR A 151 15.72 17.18 -0.54
C THR A 151 14.99 16.32 0.49
N ASN A 152 14.01 15.53 0.05
CA ASN A 152 13.35 14.55 0.91
C ASN A 152 14.28 13.38 1.30
N ARG A 153 15.43 13.23 0.62
CA ARG A 153 16.38 12.15 0.87
C ARG A 153 16.86 12.14 2.31
N ILE A 154 17.21 13.29 2.87
CA ILE A 154 17.70 13.40 4.25
C ILE A 154 16.61 12.95 5.23
N HIS A 155 15.38 13.45 5.08
CA HIS A 155 14.25 13.03 5.91
C HIS A 155 13.99 11.52 5.80
N TYR A 156 14.02 10.97 4.59
CA TYR A 156 13.86 9.54 4.37
C TYR A 156 14.97 8.72 5.05
N SER A 157 16.24 9.13 4.93
CA SER A 157 17.37 8.43 5.53
C SER A 157 17.26 8.41 7.06
N ILE A 158 16.84 9.52 7.67
CA ILE A 158 16.58 9.61 9.11
C ILE A 158 15.44 8.69 9.50
N PHE A 159 14.30 8.78 8.78
CA PHE A 159 13.12 7.94 9.03
C PHE A 159 13.46 6.45 8.96
N TYR A 160 14.24 6.03 7.97
CA TYR A 160 14.70 4.66 7.80
C TYR A 160 15.52 4.19 9.01
N CYS A 161 16.48 4.99 9.45
CA CYS A 161 17.31 4.65 10.60
C CYS A 161 16.49 4.55 11.89
N LEU A 162 15.59 5.52 12.12
CA LEU A 162 14.63 5.48 13.23
C LEU A 162 13.76 4.21 13.18
N TYR A 163 13.27 3.84 12.00
CA TYR A 163 12.49 2.62 11.81
C TYR A 163 13.28 1.37 12.25
N LEU A 164 14.55 1.24 11.85
CA LEU A 164 15.37 0.10 12.24
C LEU A 164 15.63 0.06 13.74
N MET A 165 15.89 1.19 14.38
CA MET A 165 16.12 1.25 15.84
C MET A 165 14.91 0.75 16.64
N GLU A 166 13.71 1.12 16.19
CA GLU A 166 12.49 0.79 16.90
C GLU A 166 12.07 -0.67 16.69
N ASN A 167 12.39 -1.22 15.52
CA ASN A 167 12.05 -2.60 15.18
C ASN A 167 13.15 -3.61 15.55
N SER A 168 14.39 -3.17 15.80
CA SER A 168 15.47 -4.04 16.30
C SER A 168 15.30 -4.40 17.79
N SER A 169 14.60 -3.56 18.57
CA SER A 169 14.44 -3.71 20.02
C SER A 169 13.52 -4.87 20.45
N VAL A 170 12.81 -5.52 19.53
CA VAL A 170 11.97 -6.71 19.81
C VAL A 170 12.83 -7.99 20.00
N THR A 171 14.16 -7.89 19.90
CA THR A 171 15.08 -9.05 19.86
C THR A 171 15.66 -9.46 21.23
N MET A 172 15.30 -8.81 22.33
CA MET A 172 15.97 -9.02 23.64
C MET A 172 15.14 -9.75 24.71
N GLN A 173 14.04 -10.43 24.37
CA GLN A 173 13.34 -11.32 25.30
C GLN A 173 12.86 -12.59 24.62
N THR A 174 13.68 -13.63 24.72
CA THR A 174 13.38 -15.03 25.08
C THR A 174 14.63 -15.86 24.77
N VAL A 175 15.58 -15.87 25.71
CA VAL A 175 16.60 -16.94 25.76
C VAL A 175 16.03 -17.99 26.70
N GLY A 176 15.64 -19.13 26.16
CA GLY A 176 15.13 -20.25 26.93
C GLY A 176 14.22 -21.14 26.10
N GLU A 177 14.81 -21.93 25.21
CA GLU A 177 14.57 -23.38 25.01
C GLU A 177 15.08 -23.79 23.63
N GLU A 178 16.22 -24.48 23.64
CA GLU A 178 16.78 -25.17 22.48
C GLU A 178 15.87 -26.35 22.13
N THR A 179 15.44 -26.46 20.87
CA THR A 179 15.26 -27.75 20.18
C THR A 179 15.13 -27.59 18.66
N LEU A 180 16.14 -28.13 17.95
CA LEU A 180 16.09 -28.88 16.68
C LEU A 180 15.07 -28.49 15.59
N ALA A 181 15.52 -27.68 14.61
CA ALA A 181 15.51 -28.00 13.17
C ALA A 181 16.02 -26.81 12.33
N ASN A 182 17.05 -27.06 11.50
CA ASN A 182 17.62 -26.09 10.56
C ASN A 182 16.64 -25.72 9.43
N CYS A 183 15.80 -24.72 9.67
CA CYS A 183 15.33 -23.78 8.66
C CYS A 183 15.58 -22.38 9.22
N PRO A 184 16.14 -21.42 8.46
CA PRO A 184 16.31 -20.06 8.97
C PRO A 184 14.93 -19.52 9.36
N GLU A 185 14.72 -19.31 10.65
CA GLU A 185 13.48 -18.81 11.19
C GLU A 185 13.27 -17.39 10.63
N VAL A 186 12.37 -17.25 9.66
CA VAL A 186 12.10 -15.97 9.01
C VAL A 186 11.51 -15.04 10.07
N LYS A 187 12.35 -14.13 10.57
CA LYS A 187 11.98 -13.16 11.60
C LYS A 187 10.88 -12.23 11.08
N LEU A 188 9.73 -12.25 11.74
CA LEU A 188 8.59 -11.40 11.39
C LEU A 188 8.82 -9.96 11.83
N THR A 189 8.30 -9.00 11.07
CA THR A 189 8.28 -7.59 11.50
C THR A 189 7.27 -7.38 12.62
N SER A 190 7.42 -6.27 13.37
CA SER A 190 6.42 -5.89 14.38
C SER A 190 5.02 -5.69 13.78
N GLU A 191 4.95 -5.23 12.53
CA GLU A 191 3.70 -5.07 11.78
C GLU A 191 3.06 -6.42 11.43
N GLN A 192 3.85 -7.38 10.95
CA GLN A 192 3.40 -8.76 10.72
C GLN A 192 2.95 -9.41 12.02
N GLN A 193 3.72 -9.25 13.11
CA GLN A 193 3.38 -9.80 14.41
C GLN A 193 2.05 -9.26 14.94
N ARG A 194 1.76 -7.96 14.75
CA ARG A 194 0.47 -7.36 15.12
C ARG A 194 -0.70 -8.00 14.37
N ILE A 195 -0.52 -8.31 13.09
CA ILE A 195 -1.53 -9.02 12.30
C ILE A 195 -1.71 -10.45 12.84
N LEU A 196 -0.62 -11.16 13.10
CA LEU A 196 -0.68 -12.52 13.65
C LEU A 196 -1.25 -12.57 15.07
N ASN A 197 -1.17 -11.49 15.84
CA ASN A 197 -1.78 -11.41 17.18
C ASN A 197 -3.29 -11.17 17.13
N HIS A 198 -3.86 -10.85 15.97
CA HIS A 198 -5.29 -10.67 15.77
C HIS A 198 -5.96 -11.98 15.38
N LYS A 199 -6.62 -12.68 16.31
CA LYS A 199 -7.47 -13.83 15.97
C LYS A 199 -8.74 -13.32 15.30
N ILE A 200 -8.97 -13.74 14.05
CA ILE A 200 -10.14 -13.32 13.28
C ILE A 200 -11.42 -13.94 13.85
N GLU A 201 -12.47 -13.13 13.96
CA GLU A 201 -13.79 -13.58 14.40
C GLU A 201 -14.83 -13.46 13.26
N ARG A 202 -15.97 -14.15 13.42
CA ARG A 202 -17.08 -14.08 12.46
C ARG A 202 -17.59 -12.64 12.33
N GLY A 203 -17.89 -12.22 11.10
CA GLY A 203 -18.34 -10.86 10.78
C GLY A 203 -17.26 -9.78 10.82
N GLN A 204 -16.03 -10.10 11.26
CA GLN A 204 -14.93 -9.14 11.19
C GLN A 204 -14.43 -8.98 9.76
N LEU A 205 -14.20 -7.73 9.36
CA LEU A 205 -13.51 -7.37 8.12
C LEU A 205 -12.19 -6.68 8.46
N VAL A 206 -11.09 -7.35 8.19
CA VAL A 206 -9.72 -6.88 8.43
C VAL A 206 -9.11 -6.45 7.09
N LYS A 207 -8.49 -5.27 7.07
CA LYS A 207 -7.72 -4.79 5.93
C LYS A 207 -6.23 -4.82 6.26
N ILE A 208 -5.42 -5.34 5.35
CA ILE A 208 -3.97 -5.29 5.41
C ILE A 208 -3.49 -4.47 4.21
N MET A 209 -3.14 -3.22 4.49
CA MET A 209 -2.65 -2.25 3.51
C MET A 209 -1.15 -2.44 3.36
N ALA A 210 -0.74 -3.14 2.31
CA ALA A 210 0.62 -3.60 2.15
C ALA A 210 1.30 -2.92 0.96
N LEU A 211 2.48 -2.36 1.19
CA LEU A 211 3.27 -1.78 0.10
C LEU A 211 3.99 -2.87 -0.72
N ALA A 212 4.64 -2.43 -1.80
CA ALA A 212 5.39 -3.31 -2.67
C ALA A 212 6.45 -4.13 -1.92
N GLY A 213 6.41 -5.46 -2.07
CA GLY A 213 7.46 -6.35 -1.57
C GLY A 213 7.42 -6.65 -0.06
N THR A 214 6.37 -6.23 0.66
CA THR A 214 6.31 -6.37 2.14
C THR A 214 5.84 -7.73 2.66
N GLY A 215 5.70 -8.72 1.78
CA GLY A 215 5.34 -10.08 2.18
C GLY A 215 3.85 -10.29 2.49
N LYS A 216 2.95 -9.78 1.64
CA LYS A 216 1.48 -10.00 1.74
C LYS A 216 1.12 -11.48 1.89
N THR A 217 1.48 -12.28 0.89
CA THR A 217 1.15 -13.71 0.84
C THR A 217 1.89 -14.48 1.94
N SER A 218 3.16 -14.15 2.23
CA SER A 218 3.89 -14.79 3.34
C SER A 218 3.26 -14.48 4.71
N THR A 219 2.76 -13.27 4.92
CA THR A 219 2.02 -12.91 6.14
C THR A 219 0.76 -13.75 6.29
N LEU A 220 0.00 -13.95 5.20
CA LEU A 220 -1.18 -14.83 5.21
C LEU A 220 -0.83 -16.30 5.47
N VAL A 221 0.28 -16.80 4.92
CA VAL A 221 0.77 -18.17 5.18
C VAL A 221 1.07 -18.34 6.67
N ARG A 222 1.86 -17.44 7.25
CA ARG A 222 2.21 -17.46 8.68
C ARG A 222 0.99 -17.29 9.59
N TYR A 223 0.00 -16.50 9.15
CA TYR A 223 -1.28 -16.38 9.84
C TYR A 223 -2.04 -17.72 9.86
N ALA A 224 -2.15 -18.40 8.72
CA ALA A 224 -2.80 -19.70 8.64
C ALA A 224 -2.07 -20.80 9.44
N GLU A 225 -0.74 -20.78 9.47
CA GLU A 225 0.08 -21.68 10.30
C GLU A 225 -0.19 -21.48 11.79
N LYS A 226 -0.26 -20.22 12.25
CA LYS A 226 -0.51 -19.89 13.65
C LYS A 226 -1.90 -20.31 14.12
N PHE A 227 -2.91 -20.18 13.26
CA PHE A 227 -4.30 -20.56 13.55
C PHE A 227 -4.67 -21.87 12.83
N ALA A 228 -3.89 -22.92 13.09
CA ALA A 228 -4.06 -24.23 12.47
C ALA A 228 -5.41 -24.91 12.77
N ASP A 229 -6.11 -24.48 13.82
CA ASP A 229 -7.46 -24.89 14.21
C ASP A 229 -8.55 -24.34 13.29
N LEU A 230 -8.28 -23.24 12.58
CA LEU A 230 -9.22 -22.57 11.70
C LEU A 230 -9.09 -23.03 10.24
N LYS A 231 -10.21 -23.01 9.51
CA LYS A 231 -10.26 -23.30 8.07
C LYS A 231 -10.33 -22.02 7.26
N PHE A 232 -9.46 -21.90 6.26
CA PHE A 232 -9.37 -20.69 5.45
C PHE A 232 -9.66 -20.96 3.97
N LEU A 233 -10.28 -19.99 3.31
CA LEU A 233 -10.37 -19.92 1.86
C LEU A 233 -9.46 -18.79 1.37
N TYR A 234 -8.41 -19.14 0.62
CA TYR A 234 -7.57 -18.17 -0.07
C TYR A 234 -8.08 -17.95 -1.49
N VAL A 235 -8.42 -16.70 -1.80
CA VAL A 235 -8.90 -16.28 -3.13
C VAL A 235 -8.06 -15.13 -3.68
N THR A 236 -7.76 -15.23 -4.96
CA THR A 236 -7.01 -14.23 -5.72
C THR A 236 -7.54 -14.11 -7.15
N PHE A 237 -7.21 -13.01 -7.83
CA PHE A 237 -7.57 -12.79 -9.22
C PHE A 237 -6.71 -13.61 -10.20
N ASN A 238 -5.42 -13.75 -9.92
CA ASN A 238 -4.47 -14.35 -10.87
C ASN A 238 -4.29 -15.85 -10.60
N LYS A 239 -4.48 -16.68 -11.64
CA LYS A 239 -4.26 -18.13 -11.57
C LYS A 239 -2.84 -18.50 -11.11
N ALA A 240 -1.81 -17.79 -11.58
CA ALA A 240 -0.43 -18.06 -11.18
C ALA A 240 -0.21 -17.84 -9.67
N VAL A 241 -0.87 -16.82 -9.10
CA VAL A 241 -0.82 -16.53 -7.66
C VAL A 241 -1.57 -17.61 -6.88
N ALA A 242 -2.73 -18.08 -7.38
CA ALA A 242 -3.46 -19.18 -6.75
C ALA A 242 -2.68 -20.50 -6.74
N GLU A 243 -2.00 -20.85 -7.84
CA GLU A 243 -1.16 -22.06 -7.92
C GLU A 243 0.06 -21.96 -7.00
N ARG A 244 0.74 -20.80 -6.95
CA ARG A 244 1.80 -20.57 -5.96
C ARG A 244 1.26 -20.66 -4.53
N GLY A 245 0.05 -20.16 -4.28
CA GLY A 245 -0.64 -20.33 -3.00
C GLY A 245 -0.74 -21.79 -2.58
N LYS A 246 -1.18 -22.68 -3.47
CA LYS A 246 -1.31 -24.12 -3.17
C LYS A 246 0.00 -24.78 -2.76
N SER A 247 1.15 -24.28 -3.25
CA SER A 247 2.46 -24.84 -2.88
C SER A 247 3.02 -24.31 -1.56
N VAL A 248 2.49 -23.20 -1.03
CA VAL A 248 3.05 -22.53 0.16
C VAL A 248 2.12 -22.47 1.36
N PHE A 249 0.80 -22.53 1.16
CA PHE A 249 -0.15 -22.49 2.27
C PHE A 249 -0.25 -23.87 2.98
N PRO A 250 -0.48 -23.88 4.30
CA PRO A 250 -0.74 -25.10 5.06
C PRO A 250 -2.07 -25.77 4.67
N GLY A 251 -2.23 -27.03 5.08
CA GLY A 251 -3.36 -27.89 4.68
C GLY A 251 -4.75 -27.43 5.14
N ASN A 252 -4.84 -26.48 6.08
CA ASN A 252 -6.09 -25.83 6.50
C ASN A 252 -6.56 -24.71 5.56
N VAL A 253 -5.84 -24.44 4.46
CA VAL A 253 -6.18 -23.40 3.48
C VAL A 253 -6.56 -23.99 2.12
N THR A 254 -7.73 -23.62 1.62
CA THR A 254 -8.13 -23.93 0.25
C THR A 254 -7.79 -22.77 -0.68
N CYS A 255 -6.90 -22.96 -1.67
CA CYS A 255 -6.53 -21.91 -2.62
C CYS A 255 -7.29 -22.00 -3.94
N LYS A 256 -7.98 -20.91 -4.33
CA LYS A 256 -8.80 -20.82 -5.55
C LYS A 256 -8.69 -19.43 -6.20
N THR A 257 -9.11 -19.32 -7.46
CA THR A 257 -9.49 -18.01 -8.03
C THR A 257 -11.00 -17.80 -7.95
N PHE A 258 -11.46 -16.56 -7.96
CA PHE A 258 -12.90 -16.25 -8.00
C PHE A 258 -13.60 -16.93 -9.19
N HIS A 259 -12.99 -16.86 -10.38
CA HIS A 259 -13.51 -17.55 -11.56
C HIS A 259 -13.53 -19.07 -11.39
N SER A 260 -12.57 -19.68 -10.68
CA SER A 260 -12.59 -21.14 -10.44
C SER A 260 -13.72 -21.58 -9.51
N LEU A 261 -14.07 -20.76 -8.52
CA LEU A 261 -15.23 -21.01 -7.64
C LEU A 261 -16.54 -20.89 -8.44
N ALA A 262 -16.69 -19.79 -9.18
CA ALA A 262 -17.86 -19.57 -10.03
C ALA A 262 -17.99 -20.62 -11.15
N PHE A 263 -16.87 -21.09 -11.71
CA PHE A 263 -16.86 -22.15 -12.71
C PHE A 263 -17.34 -23.47 -12.11
N GLY A 264 -16.91 -23.82 -10.90
CA GLY A 264 -17.38 -25.02 -10.20
C GLY A 264 -18.88 -25.01 -9.94
N SER A 265 -19.46 -23.85 -9.61
CA SER A 265 -20.88 -23.71 -9.27
C SER A 265 -21.79 -23.52 -10.49
N VAL A 266 -21.41 -22.64 -11.43
CA VAL A 266 -22.26 -22.22 -12.57
C VAL A 266 -21.62 -22.59 -13.90
N GLY A 267 -20.34 -22.28 -14.08
CA GLY A 267 -19.67 -22.37 -15.39
C GLY A 267 -19.59 -23.78 -15.97
N ARG A 268 -19.48 -24.83 -15.13
CA ARG A 268 -19.40 -26.23 -15.57
C ARG A 268 -20.63 -26.64 -16.41
N ARG A 269 -21.83 -26.27 -15.96
CA ARG A 269 -23.08 -26.57 -16.66
C ARG A 269 -23.13 -25.96 -18.06
N TYR A 270 -22.64 -24.73 -18.22
CA TYR A 270 -22.53 -24.09 -19.54
C TYR A 270 -21.45 -24.72 -20.43
N LYS A 271 -20.35 -25.21 -19.85
CA LYS A 271 -19.30 -25.93 -20.59
C LYS A 271 -19.85 -27.24 -21.17
N GLU A 272 -20.53 -28.03 -20.36
CA GLU A 272 -21.11 -29.33 -20.75
C GLU A 272 -22.15 -29.19 -21.86
N LYS A 273 -22.91 -28.08 -21.86
CA LYS A 273 -23.89 -27.75 -22.90
C LYS A 273 -23.27 -27.07 -24.14
N GLY A 274 -21.94 -26.92 -24.22
CA GLY A 274 -21.26 -26.26 -25.35
C GLY A 274 -21.53 -24.76 -25.49
N LYS A 275 -22.09 -24.12 -24.44
CA LYS A 275 -22.45 -22.70 -24.41
C LYS A 275 -21.43 -21.80 -23.71
N LEU A 276 -20.31 -22.35 -23.25
CA LEU A 276 -19.24 -21.56 -22.65
C LEU A 276 -18.27 -21.05 -23.72
N ASN A 277 -17.98 -19.75 -23.66
CA ASN A 277 -16.83 -19.14 -24.32
C ASN A 277 -15.82 -18.73 -23.24
N PHE A 278 -14.61 -19.28 -23.30
CA PHE A 278 -13.55 -18.93 -22.36
C PHE A 278 -12.99 -17.53 -22.57
N PHE A 279 -13.21 -16.94 -23.75
CA PHE A 279 -12.76 -15.60 -24.11
C PHE A 279 -13.88 -14.58 -23.98
N LYS A 280 -13.48 -13.30 -23.98
CA LYS A 280 -14.42 -12.19 -24.17
C LYS A 280 -15.16 -12.35 -25.50
N MET A 281 -16.39 -11.85 -25.56
CA MET A 281 -17.12 -11.83 -26.82
C MET A 281 -16.39 -10.94 -27.81
N SER A 282 -16.14 -11.45 -29.02
CA SER A 282 -15.58 -10.60 -30.07
C SER A 282 -16.63 -9.58 -30.53
N VAL A 283 -16.19 -8.39 -30.93
CA VAL A 283 -17.07 -7.37 -31.52
C VAL A 283 -17.82 -7.94 -32.73
N TYR A 284 -17.15 -8.80 -33.50
CA TYR A 284 -17.77 -9.51 -34.62
C TYR A 284 -18.94 -10.41 -34.16
N SER A 285 -18.72 -11.22 -33.12
CA SER A 285 -19.76 -12.06 -32.53
C SER A 285 -20.95 -11.22 -32.08
N VAL A 286 -20.70 -10.13 -31.33
CA VAL A 286 -21.77 -9.21 -30.90
C VAL A 286 -22.52 -8.64 -32.11
N SER A 287 -21.80 -8.15 -33.12
CA SER A 287 -22.39 -7.53 -34.32
C SER A 287 -23.32 -8.46 -35.09
N SER A 288 -23.04 -9.77 -35.08
CA SER A 288 -23.89 -10.79 -35.71
C SER A 288 -25.20 -11.05 -34.96
N LEU A 289 -25.30 -10.61 -33.70
CA LEU A 289 -26.49 -10.75 -32.85
C LEU A 289 -27.36 -9.49 -32.87
N LEU A 290 -26.82 -8.35 -33.28
CA LEU A 290 -27.54 -7.08 -33.30
C LEU A 290 -28.55 -7.04 -34.44
N GLN A 291 -29.79 -6.73 -34.11
CA GLN A 291 -30.88 -6.62 -35.09
C GLN A 291 -31.03 -5.19 -35.63
N ASN A 292 -30.75 -4.18 -34.81
CA ASN A 292 -30.86 -2.79 -35.22
C ASN A 292 -29.65 -2.34 -36.03
N ARG A 293 -29.89 -1.89 -37.26
CA ARG A 293 -28.87 -1.38 -38.19
C ARG A 293 -29.00 0.12 -38.46
N LYS A 294 -29.93 0.81 -37.79
CA LYS A 294 -30.18 2.24 -37.99
C LYS A 294 -29.28 3.09 -37.10
N GLY A 295 -28.85 4.24 -37.62
CA GLY A 295 -28.03 5.20 -36.89
C GLY A 295 -26.54 4.88 -36.98
N GLN A 296 -25.98 4.33 -35.91
CA GLN A 296 -24.54 4.10 -35.78
C GLN A 296 -24.05 2.89 -36.60
N SER A 297 -22.78 2.93 -37.03
CA SER A 297 -22.11 1.76 -37.61
C SER A 297 -22.23 0.53 -36.70
N LEU A 298 -22.59 -0.62 -37.28
CA LEU A 298 -22.84 -1.87 -36.57
C LEU A 298 -21.65 -2.30 -35.71
N PHE A 299 -20.42 -2.12 -36.18
CA PHE A 299 -19.21 -2.46 -35.42
C PHE A 299 -18.99 -1.55 -34.22
N VAL A 300 -19.29 -0.26 -34.38
CA VAL A 300 -19.18 0.71 -33.29
C VAL A 300 -20.22 0.40 -32.22
N ARG A 301 -21.45 0.09 -32.64
CA ARG A 301 -22.54 -0.31 -31.76
C ARG A 301 -22.25 -1.63 -31.06
N ALA A 302 -21.76 -2.63 -31.77
CA ALA A 302 -21.33 -3.89 -31.19
C ALA A 302 -20.23 -3.69 -30.14
N LYS A 303 -19.32 -2.74 -30.34
CA LYS A 303 -18.30 -2.38 -29.35
C LYS A 303 -18.92 -1.72 -28.11
N THR A 304 -19.87 -0.79 -28.27
CA THR A 304 -20.52 -0.14 -27.12
C THR A 304 -21.41 -1.13 -26.35
N VAL A 305 -22.15 -2.00 -27.03
CA VAL A 305 -22.93 -3.09 -26.41
C VAL A 305 -22.03 -4.07 -25.65
N SER A 306 -20.90 -4.47 -26.25
CA SER A 306 -19.91 -5.33 -25.59
C SER A 306 -19.37 -4.68 -24.32
N GLN A 307 -19.04 -3.39 -24.37
CA GLN A 307 -18.56 -2.65 -23.20
C GLN A 307 -19.64 -2.54 -22.11
N THR A 308 -20.91 -2.33 -22.50
CA THR A 308 -22.05 -2.32 -21.58
C THR A 308 -22.18 -3.64 -20.83
N LEU A 309 -22.07 -4.78 -21.53
CA LEU A 309 -22.08 -6.11 -20.91
C LEU A 309 -20.89 -6.30 -19.96
N GLU A 310 -19.67 -5.91 -20.37
CA GLU A 310 -18.49 -6.03 -19.52
C GLU A 310 -18.59 -5.19 -18.24
N ASN A 311 -19.07 -3.94 -18.36
CA ASN A 311 -19.31 -3.07 -17.22
C ASN A 311 -20.35 -3.66 -16.27
N PHE A 312 -21.43 -4.26 -16.80
CA PHE A 312 -22.43 -4.96 -16.00
C PHE A 312 -21.89 -6.23 -15.32
N PHE A 313 -21.06 -7.01 -16.01
CA PHE A 313 -20.44 -8.18 -15.40
C PHE A 313 -19.47 -7.82 -14.28
N ALA A 314 -18.83 -6.66 -14.36
CA ALA A 314 -17.96 -6.14 -13.31
C ALA A 314 -18.71 -5.45 -12.15
N SER A 315 -19.94 -4.97 -12.36
CA SER A 315 -20.70 -4.23 -11.35
C SER A 315 -21.39 -5.13 -10.32
N SER A 316 -21.81 -4.56 -9.19
CA SER A 316 -22.66 -5.23 -8.19
C SER A 316 -24.16 -5.24 -8.56
N ASP A 317 -24.54 -4.59 -9.67
CA ASP A 317 -25.94 -4.30 -9.99
C ASP A 317 -26.71 -5.55 -10.42
N ARG A 318 -28.02 -5.60 -10.10
CA ARG A 318 -28.86 -6.76 -10.43
C ARG A 318 -29.28 -6.80 -11.90
N GLU A 319 -29.37 -5.63 -12.53
CA GLU A 319 -29.84 -5.46 -13.90
C GLU A 319 -28.96 -4.49 -14.68
N ILE A 320 -28.99 -4.61 -16.01
CA ILE A 320 -28.30 -3.70 -16.92
C ILE A 320 -29.06 -2.37 -16.97
N SER A 321 -28.32 -1.28 -16.85
CA SER A 321 -28.81 0.11 -16.80
C SER A 321 -27.95 1.03 -17.66
N GLU A 322 -28.38 2.28 -17.86
CA GLU A 322 -27.62 3.28 -18.63
C GLU A 322 -26.24 3.60 -18.03
N GLU A 323 -26.06 3.43 -16.71
CA GLU A 323 -24.78 3.61 -16.02
C GLU A 323 -23.69 2.63 -16.50
N HIS A 324 -24.11 1.49 -17.06
CA HIS A 324 -23.18 0.52 -17.61
C HIS A 324 -22.69 0.91 -19.01
N THR A 325 -23.34 1.85 -19.68
CA THR A 325 -22.96 2.26 -21.04
C THR A 325 -21.70 3.13 -21.02
N PRO A 326 -20.80 3.02 -22.01
CA PRO A 326 -19.65 3.90 -22.09
C PRO A 326 -20.08 5.36 -22.29
N ILE A 327 -19.36 6.30 -21.67
CA ILE A 327 -19.59 7.74 -21.89
C ILE A 327 -19.11 8.17 -23.29
N TRP A 328 -18.03 7.57 -23.76
CA TRP A 328 -17.37 7.91 -25.02
C TRP A 328 -17.16 6.68 -25.89
N PHE A 329 -17.23 6.85 -27.20
CA PHE A 329 -16.83 5.86 -28.18
C PHE A 329 -15.94 6.47 -29.26
N LYS A 330 -15.20 5.65 -30.00
CA LYS A 330 -14.51 6.07 -31.23
C LYS A 330 -15.35 5.68 -32.43
N ASN A 331 -15.64 6.62 -33.32
CA ASN A 331 -16.35 6.32 -34.57
C ASN A 331 -15.43 5.62 -35.59
N THR A 332 -15.95 5.36 -36.78
CA THR A 332 -15.22 4.74 -37.90
C THR A 332 -14.02 5.54 -38.40
N HIS A 333 -13.95 6.84 -38.10
CA HIS A 333 -12.85 7.73 -38.44
C HIS A 333 -11.85 7.91 -37.28
N GLY A 334 -12.03 7.18 -36.17
CA GLY A 334 -11.18 7.27 -34.99
C GLY A 334 -11.48 8.45 -34.05
N GLU A 335 -12.46 9.30 -34.39
CA GLU A 335 -12.87 10.46 -33.60
C GLU A 335 -13.59 10.02 -32.33
N ARG A 336 -13.24 10.63 -31.19
CA ARG A 336 -13.89 10.39 -29.90
C ARG A 336 -15.20 11.18 -29.83
N LYS A 337 -16.33 10.49 -29.78
CA LYS A 337 -17.68 11.10 -29.69
C LYS A 337 -18.39 10.65 -28.41
N LEU A 338 -19.23 11.53 -27.88
CA LEU A 338 -20.08 11.24 -26.72
C LEU A 338 -21.20 10.29 -27.14
N VAL A 339 -21.51 9.28 -26.32
CA VAL A 339 -22.67 8.42 -26.55
C VAL A 339 -23.94 9.21 -26.21
N SER A 340 -24.83 9.36 -27.19
CA SER A 340 -26.08 10.10 -27.00
C SER A 340 -27.04 9.34 -26.05
N PRO A 341 -27.97 10.01 -25.37
CA PRO A 341 -28.95 9.34 -24.51
C PRO A 341 -29.77 8.28 -25.25
N MET A 342 -30.12 8.52 -26.52
CA MET A 342 -30.82 7.53 -27.35
C MET A 342 -29.95 6.29 -27.60
N GLU A 343 -28.66 6.47 -27.92
CA GLU A 343 -27.73 5.35 -28.10
C GLU A 343 -27.49 4.59 -26.79
N LYS A 344 -27.52 5.27 -25.63
CA LYS A 344 -27.43 4.58 -24.33
C LYS A 344 -28.60 3.63 -24.13
N LYS A 345 -29.84 4.09 -24.33
CA LYS A 345 -31.06 3.26 -24.21
C LYS A 345 -31.00 2.04 -25.11
N LEU A 346 -30.65 2.28 -26.36
CA LEU A 346 -30.46 1.25 -27.38
C LEU A 346 -29.39 0.22 -27.00
N ASN A 347 -28.22 0.66 -26.50
CA ASN A 347 -27.17 -0.23 -26.02
C ASN A 347 -27.63 -1.10 -24.84
N VAL A 348 -28.45 -0.54 -23.93
CA VAL A 348 -29.01 -1.26 -22.78
C VAL A 348 -30.00 -2.32 -23.24
N GLU A 349 -30.91 -1.98 -24.15
CA GLU A 349 -31.91 -2.92 -24.69
C GLU A 349 -31.23 -4.13 -25.36
N GLU A 350 -30.26 -3.87 -26.24
CA GLU A 350 -29.53 -4.94 -26.94
C GLU A 350 -28.66 -5.77 -25.98
N ALA A 351 -28.01 -5.13 -25.00
CA ALA A 351 -27.27 -5.85 -23.98
C ALA A 351 -28.20 -6.74 -23.13
N LYS A 352 -29.41 -6.27 -22.80
CA LYS A 352 -30.43 -7.06 -22.08
C LYS A 352 -30.88 -8.27 -22.90
N GLU A 353 -31.13 -8.10 -24.20
CA GLU A 353 -31.50 -9.20 -25.10
C GLU A 353 -30.38 -10.26 -25.17
N ILE A 354 -29.15 -9.82 -25.40
CA ILE A 354 -27.98 -10.72 -25.45
C ILE A 354 -27.82 -11.45 -24.10
N TRP A 355 -27.88 -10.73 -22.99
CA TRP A 355 -27.77 -11.32 -21.65
C TRP A 355 -28.89 -12.32 -21.35
N TYR A 356 -30.12 -12.01 -21.74
CA TYR A 356 -31.27 -12.90 -21.59
C TYR A 356 -31.03 -14.22 -22.33
N ASN A 357 -30.56 -14.17 -23.58
CA ASN A 357 -30.29 -15.35 -24.41
C ASN A 357 -29.01 -16.11 -23.98
N MET A 358 -28.01 -15.43 -23.42
CA MET A 358 -26.83 -16.07 -22.83
C MET A 358 -27.17 -16.99 -21.66
N LYS A 359 -28.20 -16.64 -20.87
CA LYS A 359 -28.60 -17.41 -19.69
C LYS A 359 -29.29 -18.73 -20.03
N LYS A 360 -30.02 -18.79 -21.14
CA LYS A 360 -30.77 -19.98 -21.55
C LYS A 360 -29.83 -21.14 -21.91
N LEU A 361 -30.25 -22.36 -21.56
CA LEU A 361 -29.47 -23.59 -21.76
C LEU A 361 -30.08 -24.54 -22.80
N ASP A 362 -31.32 -24.32 -23.20
CA ASP A 362 -32.09 -25.22 -24.05
C ASP A 362 -32.29 -24.60 -25.46
N GLY A 363 -31.89 -25.33 -26.51
CA GLY A 363 -32.14 -24.95 -27.92
C GLY A 363 -30.88 -24.92 -28.82
N ASP A 364 -30.98 -25.49 -30.02
CA ASP A 364 -29.87 -25.55 -31.01
C ASP A 364 -29.57 -24.19 -31.68
N ALA A 365 -30.59 -23.34 -31.87
CA ALA A 365 -30.45 -21.99 -32.41
C ALA A 365 -29.66 -21.05 -31.47
N GLU A 366 -29.51 -21.42 -30.20
CA GLU A 366 -28.91 -20.59 -29.18
C GLU A 366 -27.39 -20.74 -29.03
N LYS A 367 -26.74 -21.67 -29.74
CA LYS A 367 -25.27 -21.86 -29.67
C LYS A 367 -24.46 -20.60 -30.04
N LYS A 368 -25.09 -19.61 -30.67
CA LYS A 368 -24.51 -18.28 -30.96
C LYS A 368 -24.33 -17.42 -29.70
N TYR A 369 -25.24 -17.53 -28.72
CA TYR A 369 -25.21 -16.75 -27.47
C TYR A 369 -24.46 -17.53 -26.40
N LYS A 370 -23.13 -17.43 -26.43
CA LYS A 370 -22.27 -18.10 -25.45
C LYS A 370 -22.04 -17.24 -24.22
N ILE A 371 -22.14 -17.84 -23.04
CA ILE A 371 -21.76 -17.17 -21.79
C ILE A 371 -20.23 -17.05 -21.72
N THR A 372 -19.73 -15.92 -21.23
CA THR A 372 -18.30 -15.70 -21.03
C THR A 372 -17.87 -16.08 -19.61
N CYS A 373 -16.57 -16.04 -19.33
CA CYS A 373 -16.06 -16.21 -17.98
C CYS A 373 -16.63 -15.20 -16.97
N ASP A 374 -16.69 -13.93 -17.37
CA ASP A 374 -17.27 -12.88 -16.51
C ASP A 374 -18.80 -12.99 -16.46
N GLY A 375 -19.44 -13.52 -17.51
CA GLY A 375 -20.87 -13.79 -17.53
C GLY A 375 -21.31 -14.86 -16.51
N TYR A 376 -20.61 -16.01 -16.42
CA TYR A 376 -20.96 -16.99 -15.38
C TYR A 376 -20.56 -16.52 -13.98
N LEU A 377 -19.49 -15.71 -13.87
CA LEU A 377 -19.13 -15.07 -12.60
C LEU A 377 -20.24 -14.11 -12.15
N LYS A 378 -20.82 -13.35 -13.08
CA LYS A 378 -21.98 -12.49 -12.82
C LYS A 378 -23.19 -13.30 -12.38
N LEU A 379 -23.51 -14.41 -13.04
CA LEU A 379 -24.59 -15.31 -12.58
C LEU A 379 -24.35 -15.85 -11.17
N TRP A 380 -23.10 -16.23 -10.89
CA TRP A 380 -22.74 -16.70 -9.56
C TRP A 380 -22.91 -15.58 -8.52
N GLN A 381 -22.44 -14.35 -8.79
CA GLN A 381 -22.68 -13.18 -7.95
C GLN A 381 -24.17 -12.93 -7.69
N LEU A 382 -24.99 -12.94 -8.75
CA LEU A 382 -26.43 -12.74 -8.65
C LEU A 382 -27.14 -13.83 -7.84
N SER A 383 -26.59 -15.05 -7.78
CA SER A 383 -27.12 -16.14 -6.95
C SER A 383 -26.88 -15.96 -5.44
N LYS A 384 -26.11 -14.92 -5.03
CA LYS A 384 -25.74 -14.63 -3.64
C LYS A 384 -25.13 -15.86 -2.94
N PRO A 385 -23.99 -16.34 -3.44
CA PRO A 385 -23.42 -17.61 -3.01
C PRO A 385 -22.91 -17.50 -1.58
N GLN A 386 -23.05 -18.58 -0.82
CA GLN A 386 -22.52 -18.69 0.54
C GLN A 386 -21.34 -19.66 0.55
N LEU A 387 -20.15 -19.13 0.83
CA LEU A 387 -18.88 -19.83 0.93
C LEU A 387 -18.77 -20.46 2.33
N SER A 388 -19.61 -21.47 2.58
CA SER A 388 -19.64 -22.20 3.85
C SER A 388 -18.44 -23.12 4.05
N GLY A 389 -18.17 -23.50 5.30
CA GLY A 389 -17.09 -24.42 5.67
C GLY A 389 -15.74 -23.75 5.97
N TYR A 390 -15.69 -22.42 5.99
CA TYR A 390 -14.50 -21.63 6.32
C TYR A 390 -14.79 -20.68 7.49
N ASP A 391 -13.79 -20.49 8.35
CA ASP A 391 -13.83 -19.53 9.45
C ASP A 391 -13.43 -18.13 8.98
N ALA A 392 -12.55 -18.04 7.98
CA ALA A 392 -12.27 -16.79 7.29
C ALA A 392 -11.86 -16.95 5.83
N ILE A 393 -12.03 -15.88 5.06
CA ILE A 393 -11.62 -15.76 3.65
C ILE A 393 -10.47 -14.76 3.54
N PHE A 394 -9.38 -15.18 2.90
CA PHE A 394 -8.28 -14.30 2.53
C PHE A 394 -8.46 -13.87 1.08
N VAL A 395 -8.54 -12.56 0.84
CA VAL A 395 -8.58 -11.98 -0.49
C VAL A 395 -7.26 -11.27 -0.76
N ASP A 396 -6.44 -11.85 -1.63
CA ASP A 396 -5.15 -11.29 -2.04
C ASP A 396 -5.29 -10.45 -3.33
N GLU A 397 -4.46 -9.43 -3.45
CA GLU A 397 -4.57 -8.37 -4.47
C GLU A 397 -5.97 -7.73 -4.52
N ALA A 398 -6.54 -7.45 -3.33
CA ALA A 398 -7.90 -6.95 -3.19
C ALA A 398 -8.15 -5.60 -3.88
N GLN A 399 -7.11 -4.81 -4.17
CA GLN A 399 -7.23 -3.57 -4.95
C GLN A 399 -7.72 -3.80 -6.39
N ASP A 400 -7.53 -5.00 -6.93
CA ASP A 400 -7.89 -5.36 -8.31
C ASP A 400 -9.22 -6.12 -8.41
N CYS A 401 -9.94 -6.27 -7.30
CA CYS A 401 -11.27 -6.86 -7.30
C CYS A 401 -12.30 -5.91 -7.94
N THR A 402 -13.19 -6.49 -8.75
CA THR A 402 -14.35 -5.76 -9.30
C THR A 402 -15.46 -5.65 -8.25
N PRO A 403 -16.38 -4.68 -8.36
CA PRO A 403 -17.55 -4.59 -7.50
C PRO A 403 -18.37 -5.89 -7.43
N ALA A 404 -18.48 -6.65 -8.52
CA ALA A 404 -19.13 -7.97 -8.54
C ALA A 404 -18.44 -8.98 -7.59
N ILE A 405 -17.12 -9.06 -7.64
CA ILE A 405 -16.33 -9.92 -6.74
C ILE A 405 -16.50 -9.46 -5.30
N MET A 406 -16.47 -8.16 -5.06
CA MET A 406 -16.62 -7.62 -3.71
C MET A 406 -18.00 -7.83 -3.13
N ASP A 407 -19.06 -7.77 -3.94
CA ASP A 407 -20.42 -8.12 -3.49
C ASP A 407 -20.51 -9.58 -3.04
N ILE A 408 -19.77 -10.50 -3.68
CA ILE A 408 -19.65 -11.89 -3.22
C ILE A 408 -18.89 -11.95 -1.90
N VAL A 409 -17.71 -11.33 -1.80
CA VAL A 409 -16.88 -11.38 -0.59
C VAL A 409 -17.59 -10.77 0.61
N LEU A 410 -18.21 -9.59 0.45
CA LEU A 410 -18.83 -8.84 1.54
C LEU A 410 -20.18 -9.42 2.00
N SER A 411 -20.76 -10.36 1.24
CA SER A 411 -21.99 -11.07 1.64
C SER A 411 -21.72 -12.35 2.45
N GLN A 412 -20.46 -12.65 2.76
CA GLN A 412 -20.08 -13.80 3.57
C GLN A 412 -20.19 -13.48 5.06
N THR A 413 -20.56 -14.48 5.85
CA THR A 413 -20.78 -14.35 7.31
C THR A 413 -19.53 -14.67 8.14
N CYS A 414 -18.55 -15.33 7.54
CA CYS A 414 -17.26 -15.65 8.18
C CYS A 414 -16.36 -14.39 8.28
N GLY A 415 -15.18 -14.55 8.88
CA GLY A 415 -14.18 -13.49 8.89
C GLY A 415 -13.67 -13.19 7.47
N ILE A 416 -13.25 -11.96 7.21
CA ILE A 416 -12.70 -11.55 5.91
C ILE A 416 -11.39 -10.79 6.15
N ILE A 417 -10.32 -11.23 5.50
CA ILE A 417 -9.03 -10.52 5.48
C ILE A 417 -8.74 -10.10 4.05
N LEU A 418 -8.82 -8.79 3.79
CA LEU A 418 -8.45 -8.19 2.51
C LEU A 418 -7.01 -7.72 2.57
N VAL A 419 -6.14 -8.23 1.69
CA VAL A 419 -4.75 -7.80 1.59
C VAL A 419 -4.44 -7.29 0.19
N GLY A 420 -3.67 -6.22 0.10
CA GLY A 420 -3.26 -5.67 -1.18
C GLY A 420 -2.56 -4.32 -1.07
N ASP A 421 -2.11 -3.82 -2.21
CA ASP A 421 -1.44 -2.52 -2.32
C ASP A 421 -2.38 -1.52 -3.03
N PRO A 422 -2.95 -0.53 -2.33
CA PRO A 422 -3.84 0.46 -2.96
C PRO A 422 -3.14 1.29 -4.05
N HIS A 423 -1.82 1.28 -4.11
CA HIS A 423 -1.04 2.04 -5.08
C HIS A 423 -0.66 1.23 -6.32
N GLN A 424 -0.85 -0.09 -6.32
CA GLN A 424 -0.57 -0.99 -7.45
C GLN A 424 -1.84 -1.43 -8.20
N GLN A 425 -2.94 -0.68 -8.08
CA GLN A 425 -4.12 -0.95 -8.88
C GLN A 425 -3.86 -0.68 -10.36
N ILE A 426 -3.88 -1.73 -11.17
CA ILE A 426 -3.63 -1.66 -12.62
C ILE A 426 -4.77 -2.25 -13.47
N TYR A 427 -5.77 -2.88 -12.85
CA TYR A 427 -6.89 -3.52 -13.55
C TYR A 427 -8.15 -2.65 -13.69
N THR A 428 -8.05 -1.32 -13.55
CA THR A 428 -9.19 -0.39 -13.70
C THR A 428 -9.90 -0.52 -15.05
N PHE A 429 -9.17 -0.87 -16.11
CA PHE A 429 -9.75 -1.13 -17.44
C PHE A 429 -10.71 -2.35 -17.49
N ARG A 430 -10.70 -3.20 -16.45
CA ARG A 430 -11.66 -4.31 -16.27
C ARG A 430 -12.79 -3.97 -15.30
N GLY A 431 -12.92 -2.70 -14.90
CA GLY A 431 -13.91 -2.27 -13.91
C GLY A 431 -13.49 -2.52 -12.46
N ALA A 432 -12.22 -2.84 -12.19
CA ALA A 432 -11.72 -2.89 -10.82
C ALA A 432 -11.75 -1.51 -10.18
N VAL A 433 -12.23 -1.44 -8.94
CA VAL A 433 -12.29 -0.22 -8.12
C VAL A 433 -11.43 -0.43 -6.89
N ASN A 434 -10.77 0.62 -6.39
CA ASN A 434 -9.84 0.50 -5.26
C ASN A 434 -10.62 0.19 -3.98
N THR A 435 -10.94 -1.09 -3.83
CA THR A 435 -11.82 -1.60 -2.78
C THR A 435 -11.21 -1.40 -1.40
N LEU A 436 -9.88 -1.48 -1.32
CA LEU A 436 -9.13 -1.27 -0.09
C LEU A 436 -9.34 0.13 0.49
N SER A 437 -9.64 1.16 -0.30
CA SER A 437 -9.99 2.48 0.23
C SER A 437 -11.48 2.62 0.59
N LEU A 438 -12.39 1.98 -0.14
CA LEU A 438 -13.83 2.23 -0.03
C LEU A 438 -14.56 1.37 1.01
N VAL A 439 -14.09 0.14 1.25
CA VAL A 439 -14.82 -0.82 2.09
C VAL A 439 -14.79 -0.45 3.58
N ARG A 440 -15.92 -0.55 4.28
CA ARG A 440 -15.94 -0.41 5.75
C ARG A 440 -15.19 -1.59 6.38
N HIS A 441 -14.38 -1.32 7.39
CA HIS A 441 -13.54 -2.33 8.03
C HIS A 441 -13.67 -2.23 9.55
N THR A 442 -13.47 -3.36 10.21
CA THR A 442 -13.37 -3.42 11.67
C THR A 442 -11.96 -3.10 12.14
N HIS A 443 -10.95 -3.56 11.38
CA HIS A 443 -9.53 -3.40 11.71
C HIS A 443 -8.73 -3.10 10.46
N VAL A 444 -7.67 -2.30 10.60
CA VAL A 444 -6.72 -1.99 9.54
C VAL A 444 -5.29 -2.13 10.05
N TYR A 445 -4.48 -2.85 9.27
CA TYR A 445 -3.06 -3.03 9.47
C TYR A 445 -2.29 -2.52 8.26
N TYR A 446 -1.01 -2.24 8.46
CA TYR A 446 -0.10 -1.75 7.42
C TYR A 446 1.13 -2.64 7.38
N LEU A 447 1.63 -2.91 6.18
CA LEU A 447 2.93 -3.55 5.96
C LEU A 447 3.79 -2.59 5.13
N THR A 448 4.86 -2.07 5.72
CA THR A 448 5.68 -0.98 5.15
C THR A 448 7.10 -1.38 4.79
N GLN A 449 7.66 -2.42 5.42
CA GLN A 449 9.00 -2.93 5.13
C GLN A 449 9.01 -3.95 4.01
N SER A 450 9.70 -3.64 2.92
CA SER A 450 9.92 -4.50 1.76
C SER A 450 11.07 -5.47 2.02
N PHE A 451 10.92 -6.72 1.59
CA PHE A 451 11.99 -7.72 1.61
C PHE A 451 12.59 -7.96 0.22
N ARG A 452 12.19 -7.15 -0.77
CA ARG A 452 12.60 -7.33 -2.17
C ARG A 452 13.77 -6.43 -2.57
N PHE A 453 13.93 -5.29 -1.92
CA PHE A 453 14.90 -4.28 -2.29
C PHE A 453 15.30 -3.44 -1.07
N GLY A 454 16.52 -2.90 -1.13
CA GLY A 454 17.11 -2.08 -0.07
C GLY A 454 16.63 -0.62 -0.06
N PRO A 455 17.20 0.20 0.85
CA PRO A 455 16.72 1.55 1.16
C PRO A 455 16.69 2.50 -0.04
N GLU A 456 17.63 2.40 -0.97
CA GLU A 456 17.75 3.34 -2.09
C GLU A 456 16.60 3.19 -3.10
N ILE A 457 16.20 1.96 -3.41
CA ILE A 457 15.06 1.69 -4.30
C ILE A 457 13.75 2.05 -3.56
N ALA A 458 13.66 1.73 -2.27
CA ALA A 458 12.52 2.10 -1.44
C ALA A 458 12.33 3.62 -1.36
N TYR A 459 13.41 4.40 -1.28
CA TYR A 459 13.39 5.86 -1.33
C TYR A 459 12.77 6.38 -2.63
N VAL A 460 13.20 5.85 -3.78
CA VAL A 460 12.66 6.24 -5.09
C VAL A 460 11.16 5.92 -5.15
N GLY A 461 10.76 4.72 -4.73
CA GLY A 461 9.35 4.31 -4.66
C GLY A 461 8.52 5.24 -3.76
N ALA A 462 9.00 5.52 -2.55
CA ALA A 462 8.33 6.43 -1.62
C ALA A 462 8.22 7.86 -2.19
N THR A 463 9.26 8.33 -2.88
CA THR A 463 9.28 9.67 -3.50
C THR A 463 8.27 9.78 -4.65
N ILE A 464 8.15 8.75 -5.49
CA ILE A 464 7.13 8.72 -6.55
C ILE A 464 5.72 8.74 -5.93
N LEU A 465 5.49 8.00 -4.84
CA LEU A 465 4.19 8.01 -4.14
C LEU A 465 3.88 9.37 -3.50
N ASP A 466 4.88 10.05 -2.95
CA ASP A 466 4.74 11.41 -2.41
C ASP A 466 4.40 12.41 -3.53
N VAL A 467 5.21 12.46 -4.59
CA VAL A 467 5.04 13.46 -5.67
C VAL A 467 3.75 13.23 -6.44
N CYS A 468 3.45 11.99 -6.83
CA CYS A 468 2.29 11.70 -7.69
C CYS A 468 0.98 11.54 -6.92
N LYS A 469 1.02 11.09 -5.66
CA LYS A 469 -0.19 10.75 -4.88
C LYS A 469 -0.27 11.45 -3.52
N ARG A 470 0.71 12.29 -3.15
CA ARG A 470 0.80 13.00 -1.85
C ARG A 470 0.75 12.06 -0.64
N ILE A 471 1.27 10.85 -0.79
CA ILE A 471 1.36 9.86 0.29
C ILE A 471 2.63 10.12 1.09
N ARG A 472 2.49 10.73 2.27
CA ARG A 472 3.61 11.12 3.14
C ARG A 472 3.62 10.46 4.53
N ASN A 473 2.49 9.89 4.94
CA ASN A 473 2.29 9.34 6.29
C ASN A 473 2.60 7.82 6.41
N LYS A 474 2.86 7.15 5.28
CA LYS A 474 3.18 5.71 5.19
C LYS A 474 4.34 5.51 4.21
N THR A 475 5.55 5.48 4.76
CA THR A 475 6.78 5.40 3.98
C THR A 475 7.15 3.94 3.70
N LEU A 476 7.49 3.63 2.45
CA LEU A 476 8.06 2.35 2.05
C LEU A 476 9.49 2.23 2.60
N VAL A 477 9.77 1.16 3.34
CA VAL A 477 11.09 0.90 3.93
C VAL A 477 11.74 -0.25 3.17
N GLY A 478 13.00 -0.10 2.77
CA GLY A 478 13.79 -1.21 2.20
C GLY A 478 14.27 -2.16 3.29
N GLY A 479 14.37 -3.45 2.99
CA GLY A 479 14.80 -4.49 3.93
C GLY A 479 16.22 -4.94 3.72
#